data_AF-A0A7R9VR39-F1
#
_entry.id   AF-A0A7R9VR39-F1
#
_cell.length_a   1.000
_cell.length_b   1.000
_cell.length_c   1.000
_cell.angle_alpha   90.00
_cell.angle_beta   90.00
_cell.angle_gamma   90.00
#
_symmetry.space_group_name_H-M   'P 1'
#
loop_
_entity.id
_entity.type
_entity.pdbx_description
1 polymer ?
#
loop_
_entity_poly.entity_id
_entity_poly.type
_entity_poly.pdbx_seq_one_letter_code
_entity_poly.pdbx_strand_id
1 'polypeptide(L)'
;MSHVALDPLVRLISAAVVHGGGEPLLSRFLGVLVGVVKREADELGTAFNARPFLRLLAGLLSELARVELPKPVDSRCLHAVGVALHRLQPVSVPAFAFAWLELISHRSFVPRVLSAYGQGWVLYRTLLLSLFQFLEPYLRLADLPDSVRALYRGTLRLLLMLLHDFPEFLCEQHHCLCDAIPTSCVQMRNLVLSAFPRHMRLPDPFTPNLKVDMLPEIAVAPRLSPHPDAQVPEPLRAAIDAYLHTRSPASLPSDLAKQLAGPAPEGSPPGTSPSGYNAPAINALALYIGSAASASAAAATAAAANAC
;
A
#
# COMPACT_ATOMS: atom_id res chain seq x y z
N MET A 1 32.25 2.06 -12.29
CA MET A 1 32.13 0.63 -11.92
C MET A 1 31.65 -0.12 -13.13
N SER A 2 32.43 -1.08 -13.63
CA SER A 2 32.10 -1.79 -14.88
C SER A 2 30.95 -2.76 -14.65
N HIS A 3 29.88 -2.63 -15.43
CA HIS A 3 28.72 -3.54 -15.43
C HIS A 3 29.11 -5.00 -15.75
N VAL A 4 30.32 -5.21 -16.28
CA VAL A 4 30.87 -6.48 -16.77
C VAL A 4 30.89 -7.57 -15.70
N ALA A 5 31.10 -7.24 -14.41
CA ALA A 5 31.16 -8.25 -13.35
C ALA A 5 29.80 -8.60 -12.74
N LEU A 6 28.80 -7.72 -12.84
CA LEU A 6 27.50 -7.91 -12.19
C LEU A 6 26.58 -8.82 -13.00
N ASP A 7 26.59 -8.68 -14.33
CA ASP A 7 25.71 -9.48 -15.19
C ASP A 7 26.00 -10.99 -15.12
N PRO A 8 27.27 -11.46 -15.09
CA PRO A 8 27.60 -12.86 -14.82
C PRO A 8 27.11 -13.35 -13.46
N LEU A 9 27.23 -12.53 -12.41
CA LEU A 9 26.74 -12.88 -11.07
C LEU A 9 25.22 -13.04 -11.07
N VAL A 10 24.49 -12.12 -11.70
CA VAL A 10 23.03 -12.23 -11.87
C VAL A 10 22.64 -13.53 -12.56
N ARG A 11 23.33 -13.88 -13.65
CA ARG A 11 23.10 -15.13 -14.38
C ARG A 11 23.40 -16.36 -13.53
N LEU A 12 24.51 -16.36 -12.80
CA LEU A 12 24.90 -17.45 -11.92
C LEU A 12 23.86 -17.69 -10.82
N ILE A 13 23.42 -16.63 -10.13
CA ILE A 13 22.40 -16.72 -9.08
C ILE A 13 21.08 -17.21 -9.66
N SER A 14 20.65 -16.64 -10.79
CA SER A 14 19.40 -17.05 -11.45
C SER A 14 19.44 -18.53 -11.86
N ALA A 15 20.55 -18.98 -12.44
CA ALA A 15 20.74 -20.39 -12.78
C ALA A 15 20.74 -21.29 -11.54
N ALA A 16 21.40 -20.89 -10.45
CA ALA A 16 21.42 -21.65 -9.20
C ALA A 16 20.02 -21.77 -8.56
N VAL A 17 19.20 -20.72 -8.63
CA VAL A 17 17.81 -20.76 -8.19
C VAL A 17 17.00 -21.77 -9.01
N VAL A 18 17.18 -21.76 -10.33
CA VAL A 18 16.44 -22.63 -11.26
C VAL A 18 16.86 -24.09 -11.17
N HIS A 19 18.17 -24.37 -11.02
CA HIS A 19 18.74 -25.73 -11.03
C HIS A 19 18.81 -26.38 -9.64
N GLY A 20 17.90 -26.04 -8.73
CA GLY A 20 17.68 -26.78 -7.48
C GLY A 20 17.81 -25.95 -6.20
N GLY A 21 18.35 -24.73 -6.26
CA GLY A 21 18.46 -23.85 -5.09
C GLY A 21 17.12 -23.26 -4.64
N GLY A 22 16.20 -23.02 -5.59
CA GLY A 22 14.86 -22.50 -5.36
C GLY A 22 14.83 -21.18 -4.58
N GLU A 23 13.67 -20.92 -3.96
CA GLU A 23 13.49 -19.75 -3.10
C GLU A 23 14.45 -19.70 -1.89
N PRO A 24 14.81 -20.80 -1.20
CA PRO A 24 15.69 -20.72 -0.04
C PRO A 24 17.09 -20.16 -0.38
N LEU A 25 17.65 -20.54 -1.52
CA LEU A 25 18.93 -19.99 -2.00
C LEU A 25 18.79 -18.50 -2.31
N LEU A 26 17.70 -18.12 -2.99
CA LEU A 26 17.41 -16.72 -3.31
C LEU A 26 17.29 -15.87 -2.05
N SER A 27 16.52 -16.33 -1.06
CA SER A 27 16.33 -15.62 0.23
C SER A 27 17.63 -15.43 0.99
N ARG A 28 18.54 -16.42 1.00
CA ARG A 28 19.87 -16.28 1.61
C ARG A 28 20.72 -15.23 0.88
N PHE A 29 20.76 -15.30 -0.45
CA PHE A 29 21.48 -14.34 -1.27
C PHE A 29 20.96 -12.92 -1.04
N LEU A 30 19.65 -12.72 -1.09
CA LEU A 30 19.00 -11.44 -0.84
C LEU A 30 19.27 -10.95 0.59
N GLY A 31 19.26 -11.83 1.58
CA GLY A 31 19.60 -11.49 2.97
C GLY A 31 21.02 -10.95 3.12
N VAL A 32 22.00 -11.60 2.49
CA VAL A 32 23.40 -11.12 2.45
C VAL A 32 23.48 -9.79 1.73
N LEU A 33 22.85 -9.67 0.57
CA LEU A 33 22.83 -8.43 -0.22
C LEU A 33 22.24 -7.25 0.56
N VAL A 34 21.12 -7.46 1.27
CA VAL A 34 20.51 -6.44 2.14
C VAL A 34 21.51 -5.98 3.20
N GLY A 35 22.22 -6.92 3.84
CA GLY A 35 23.25 -6.60 4.82
C GLY A 35 24.41 -5.80 4.23
N VAL A 36 24.88 -6.17 3.04
CA VAL A 36 25.94 -5.44 2.33
C VAL A 36 25.50 -4.02 1.99
N VAL A 37 24.31 -3.85 1.43
CA VAL A 37 23.78 -2.52 1.06
C VAL A 37 23.68 -1.61 2.29
N LYS A 38 23.14 -2.11 3.40
CA LYS A 38 23.02 -1.34 4.64
C LYS A 38 24.39 -0.93 5.18
N ARG A 39 25.30 -1.91 5.32
CA ARG A 39 26.66 -1.66 5.81
C ARG A 39 27.40 -0.64 4.95
N GLU A 40 27.37 -0.80 3.62
CA GLU A 40 28.06 0.15 2.73
C GLU A 40 27.42 1.54 2.75
N ALA A 41 26.09 1.63 2.88
CA ALA A 41 25.42 2.93 3.01
C ALA A 41 25.82 3.64 4.31
N ASP A 42 25.93 2.90 5.42
CA ASP A 42 26.35 3.42 6.72
C ASP A 42 27.84 3.84 6.72
N GLU A 43 28.72 3.02 6.13
CA GLU A 43 30.17 3.27 6.09
C GLU A 43 30.56 4.39 5.12
N LEU A 44 29.91 4.48 3.96
CA LEU A 44 30.27 5.44 2.91
C LEU A 44 29.48 6.76 3.00
N GLY A 45 28.33 6.77 3.66
CA GLY A 45 27.46 7.94 3.77
C GLY A 45 27.16 8.58 2.41
N THR A 46 27.59 9.82 2.19
CA THR A 46 27.37 10.56 0.94
C THR A 46 28.13 9.99 -0.26
N ALA A 47 29.17 9.17 -0.05
CA ALA A 47 29.90 8.49 -1.10
C ALA A 47 29.25 7.17 -1.55
N PHE A 48 28.16 6.74 -0.89
CA PHE A 48 27.45 5.51 -1.24
C PHE A 48 26.93 5.55 -2.68
N ASN A 49 27.16 4.47 -3.43
CA ASN A 49 26.71 4.32 -4.81
C ASN A 49 25.66 3.22 -4.93
N ALA A 50 24.40 3.60 -5.14
CA ALA A 50 23.28 2.67 -5.29
C ALA A 50 23.29 1.87 -6.62
N ARG A 51 23.99 2.34 -7.65
CA ARG A 51 23.87 1.80 -9.03
C ARG A 51 24.25 0.31 -9.17
N PRO A 52 25.29 -0.22 -8.51
CA PRO A 52 25.62 -1.65 -8.59
C PRO A 52 24.50 -2.53 -8.03
N PHE A 53 23.94 -2.13 -6.89
CA PHE A 53 22.87 -2.87 -6.21
C PHE A 53 21.56 -2.81 -6.99
N LEU A 54 21.23 -1.64 -7.56
CA LEU A 54 20.13 -1.49 -8.50
C LEU A 54 20.28 -2.44 -9.69
N ARG A 55 21.45 -2.44 -10.35
CA ARG A 55 21.72 -3.29 -11.52
C ARG A 55 21.55 -4.77 -11.19
N LEU A 56 22.10 -5.18 -10.06
CA LEU A 56 22.03 -6.57 -9.59
C LEU A 56 20.57 -7.00 -9.34
N LEU A 57 19.80 -6.22 -8.59
CA LEU A 57 18.40 -6.54 -8.26
C LEU A 57 17.48 -6.46 -9.48
N ALA A 58 17.62 -5.44 -10.33
CA ALA A 58 16.85 -5.30 -11.57
C ALA A 58 17.19 -6.41 -12.59
N GLY A 59 18.46 -6.78 -12.68
CA GLY A 59 18.92 -7.90 -13.48
C GLY A 59 18.31 -9.22 -12.99
N LEU A 60 18.34 -9.46 -11.67
CA LEU A 60 17.76 -10.65 -11.06
C LEU A 60 16.25 -10.74 -11.30
N LEU A 61 15.51 -9.64 -11.13
CA LEU A 61 14.09 -9.55 -11.47
C LEU A 61 13.82 -9.91 -12.94
N SER A 62 14.69 -9.46 -13.85
CA SER A 62 14.56 -9.69 -15.28
C SER A 62 14.86 -11.14 -15.67
N GLU A 63 15.93 -11.74 -15.14
CA GLU A 63 16.25 -13.15 -15.42
C GLU A 63 15.23 -14.10 -14.78
N LEU A 64 14.80 -13.84 -13.53
CA LEU A 64 13.73 -14.64 -12.90
C LEU A 64 12.38 -14.50 -13.63
N ALA A 65 12.14 -13.42 -14.38
CA ALA A 65 10.94 -13.27 -15.21
C ALA A 65 11.04 -14.02 -16.55
N ARG A 66 12.27 -14.29 -17.01
CA ARG A 66 12.51 -14.98 -18.28
C ARG A 66 12.41 -16.49 -18.14
N VAL A 67 12.55 -17.03 -16.93
CA VAL A 67 12.51 -18.47 -16.67
C VAL A 67 11.09 -18.89 -16.28
N GLU A 68 10.61 -19.96 -16.91
CA GLU A 68 9.33 -20.59 -16.58
C GLU A 68 9.46 -21.44 -15.31
N LEU A 69 9.42 -20.78 -14.16
CA LEU A 69 9.33 -21.45 -12.87
C LEU A 69 7.89 -21.95 -12.62
N PRO A 70 7.70 -23.09 -11.94
CA PRO A 70 6.37 -23.49 -11.47
C PRO A 70 5.75 -22.36 -10.61
N LYS A 71 4.47 -22.01 -10.86
CA LYS A 71 3.79 -20.87 -10.20
C LYS A 71 4.03 -20.79 -8.68
N PRO A 72 3.96 -21.89 -7.89
CA PRO A 72 4.20 -21.81 -6.45
C PRO A 72 5.64 -21.45 -6.08
N VAL A 73 6.62 -21.84 -6.90
CA VAL A 73 8.02 -21.45 -6.71
C VAL A 73 8.20 -20.00 -7.11
N ASP A 74 7.61 -19.59 -8.22
CA ASP A 74 7.67 -18.21 -8.71
C ASP A 74 7.14 -17.20 -7.68
N SER A 75 5.94 -17.46 -7.15
CA SER A 75 5.33 -16.61 -6.13
C SER A 75 6.18 -16.49 -4.86
N ARG A 76 6.82 -17.60 -4.45
CA ARG A 76 7.73 -17.61 -3.28
C ARG A 76 9.00 -16.80 -3.55
N CYS A 77 9.58 -16.93 -4.75
CA CYS A 77 10.73 -16.12 -5.16
C CYS A 77 10.39 -14.62 -5.23
N LEU A 78 9.23 -14.26 -5.80
CA LEU A 78 8.76 -12.87 -5.83
C LEU A 78 8.51 -12.33 -4.42
N HIS A 79 7.95 -13.14 -3.53
CA HIS A 79 7.78 -12.78 -2.13
C HIS A 79 9.12 -12.52 -1.44
N ALA A 80 10.12 -13.38 -1.61
CA ALA A 80 11.47 -13.20 -1.09
C ALA A 80 12.09 -11.87 -1.58
N VAL A 81 11.94 -11.54 -2.87
CA VAL A 81 12.39 -10.27 -3.42
C VAL A 81 11.66 -9.09 -2.76
N GLY A 82 10.33 -9.14 -2.65
CA GLY A 82 9.57 -8.06 -2.01
C GLY A 82 9.92 -7.87 -0.54
N VAL A 83 10.19 -8.95 0.22
CA VAL A 83 10.68 -8.87 1.60
C VAL A 83 12.05 -8.20 1.66
N ALA A 84 12.96 -8.53 0.74
CA ALA A 84 14.26 -7.88 0.65
C ALA A 84 14.13 -6.38 0.31
N LEU A 85 13.25 -6.03 -0.61
CA LEU A 85 12.95 -4.63 -0.94
C LEU A 85 12.36 -3.90 0.28
N HIS A 86 11.43 -4.49 1.02
CA HIS A 86 10.89 -3.87 2.22
C HIS A 86 11.97 -3.64 3.29
N ARG A 87 12.94 -4.56 3.45
CA ARG A 87 14.09 -4.35 4.34
C ARG A 87 15.02 -3.24 3.89
N LEU A 88 15.04 -2.91 2.59
CA LEU A 88 15.78 -1.81 1.97
C LEU A 88 14.94 -0.55 1.77
N GLN A 89 13.77 -0.44 2.42
CA GLN A 89 12.89 0.71 2.30
C GLN A 89 13.62 2.04 2.57
N PRO A 90 13.17 3.16 1.99
CA PRO A 90 13.85 4.45 2.08
C PRO A 90 14.09 4.95 3.52
N VAL A 91 13.20 4.63 4.47
CA VAL A 91 13.41 4.93 5.89
C VAL A 91 14.65 4.23 6.46
N SER A 92 14.95 3.02 5.99
CA SER A 92 16.12 2.26 6.44
C SER A 92 17.40 2.62 5.69
N VAL A 93 17.31 2.94 4.40
CA VAL A 93 18.49 3.27 3.58
C VAL A 93 18.15 4.47 2.66
N PRO A 94 18.16 5.71 3.19
CA PRO A 94 17.73 6.88 2.43
C PRO A 94 18.51 7.10 1.13
N ALA A 95 19.82 6.82 1.14
CA ALA A 95 20.69 6.93 -0.03
C ALA A 95 20.32 5.93 -1.16
N PHE A 96 19.53 4.91 -0.87
CA PHE A 96 19.03 3.93 -1.83
C PHE A 96 17.62 4.26 -2.37
N ALA A 97 16.97 5.33 -1.90
CA ALA A 97 15.55 5.62 -2.17
C ALA A 97 15.17 5.67 -3.67
N PHE A 98 16.02 6.26 -4.52
CA PHE A 98 15.76 6.34 -5.96
C PHE A 98 15.85 4.97 -6.65
N ALA A 99 16.91 4.21 -6.35
CA ALA A 99 17.07 2.85 -6.85
C ALA A 99 15.94 1.95 -6.35
N TRP A 100 15.54 2.12 -5.10
CA TRP A 100 14.44 1.39 -4.50
C TRP A 100 13.12 1.68 -5.21
N LEU A 101 12.81 2.94 -5.52
CA LEU A 101 11.61 3.32 -6.27
C LEU A 101 11.61 2.72 -7.68
N GLU A 102 12.77 2.70 -8.35
CA GLU A 102 12.92 2.05 -9.66
C GLU A 102 12.65 0.53 -9.58
N LEU A 103 13.11 -0.13 -8.51
CA LEU A 103 12.88 -1.57 -8.30
C LEU A 103 11.41 -1.91 -8.01
N ILE A 104 10.74 -1.14 -7.14
CA ILE A 104 9.32 -1.40 -6.83
C ILE A 104 8.37 -1.00 -7.98
N SER A 105 8.86 -0.22 -8.95
CA SER A 105 8.13 0.14 -10.18
C SER A 105 8.55 -0.71 -11.39
N HIS A 106 9.43 -1.70 -11.20
CA HIS A 106 10.04 -2.45 -12.29
C HIS A 106 9.01 -3.32 -13.04
N ARG A 107 9.06 -3.30 -14.38
CA ARG A 107 8.13 -4.03 -15.28
C ARG A 107 8.09 -5.55 -15.07
N SER A 108 9.19 -6.13 -14.58
CA SER A 108 9.28 -7.57 -14.29
C SER A 108 8.91 -7.91 -12.85
N PHE A 109 8.51 -6.91 -12.05
CA PHE A 109 8.08 -7.08 -10.67
C PHE A 109 6.59 -6.78 -10.51
N VAL A 110 6.15 -5.57 -10.86
CA VAL A 110 4.78 -5.09 -10.58
C VAL A 110 3.69 -5.99 -11.16
N PRO A 111 3.68 -6.34 -12.46
CA PRO A 111 2.62 -7.18 -13.00
C PRO A 111 2.59 -8.57 -12.38
N ARG A 112 3.75 -9.12 -12.03
CA ARG A 112 3.86 -10.48 -11.47
C ARG A 112 3.41 -10.52 -10.01
N VAL A 113 3.85 -9.56 -9.19
CA VAL A 113 3.40 -9.49 -7.79
C VAL A 113 1.90 -9.16 -7.69
N LEU A 114 1.38 -8.32 -8.58
CA LEU A 114 -0.05 -7.98 -8.61
C LEU A 114 -0.92 -9.04 -9.28
N SER A 115 -0.35 -9.94 -10.10
CA SER A 115 -1.06 -11.13 -10.58
C SER A 115 -1.32 -12.15 -9.45
N ALA A 116 -0.49 -12.14 -8.41
CA ALA A 116 -0.67 -12.98 -7.23
C ALA A 116 -1.63 -12.31 -6.22
N TYR A 117 -2.93 -12.35 -6.53
CA TYR A 117 -3.98 -11.81 -5.65
C TYR A 117 -3.85 -12.35 -4.21
N GLY A 118 -4.23 -11.53 -3.22
CA GLY A 118 -4.04 -11.84 -1.80
C GLY A 118 -2.63 -11.48 -1.34
N GLN A 119 -1.74 -12.47 -1.19
CA GLN A 119 -0.42 -12.23 -0.59
C GLN A 119 0.47 -11.26 -1.38
N GLY A 120 0.40 -11.28 -2.72
CA GLY A 120 1.15 -10.34 -3.56
C GLY A 120 0.63 -8.91 -3.40
N TRP A 121 -0.68 -8.73 -3.28
CA TRP A 121 -1.30 -7.42 -3.04
C TRP A 121 -0.93 -6.89 -1.65
N VAL A 122 -0.98 -7.74 -0.62
CA VAL A 122 -0.55 -7.36 0.74
C VAL A 122 0.92 -6.94 0.73
N LEU A 123 1.80 -7.70 0.08
CA LEU A 123 3.21 -7.37 -0.05
C LEU A 123 3.42 -6.03 -0.76
N TYR A 124 2.73 -5.81 -1.88
CA TYR A 124 2.89 -4.59 -2.66
C TYR A 124 2.31 -3.37 -1.96
N ARG A 125 1.17 -3.51 -1.27
CA ARG A 125 0.64 -2.47 -0.36
C ARG A 125 1.69 -2.09 0.68
N THR A 126 2.32 -3.06 1.33
CA THR A 126 3.36 -2.79 2.34
C THR A 126 4.51 -1.96 1.76
N LEU A 127 4.95 -2.26 0.53
CA LEU A 127 5.97 -1.45 -0.15
C LEU A 127 5.47 -0.02 -0.43
N LEU A 128 4.25 0.17 -0.92
CA LEU A 128 3.71 1.52 -1.13
C LEU A 128 3.59 2.31 0.18
N LEU A 129 3.14 1.67 1.26
CA LEU A 129 3.08 2.30 2.58
C LEU A 129 4.46 2.71 3.09
N SER A 130 5.49 1.88 2.88
CA SER A 130 6.89 2.25 3.16
C SER A 130 7.34 3.50 2.40
N LEU A 131 6.93 3.66 1.14
CA LEU A 131 7.24 4.84 0.34
C LEU A 131 6.51 6.08 0.87
N PHE A 132 5.23 5.95 1.20
CA PHE A 132 4.44 7.07 1.72
C PHE A 132 4.92 7.50 3.09
N GLN A 133 5.25 6.57 3.98
CA GLN A 133 5.85 6.85 5.28
C GLN A 133 7.14 7.66 5.16
N PHE A 134 7.99 7.35 4.18
CA PHE A 134 9.22 8.12 3.95
C PHE A 134 8.94 9.55 3.45
N LEU A 135 7.93 9.71 2.59
CA LEU A 135 7.58 11.02 2.02
C LEU A 135 6.75 11.89 2.98
N GLU A 136 6.00 11.29 3.90
CA GLU A 136 5.01 11.95 4.77
C GLU A 136 5.52 13.25 5.40
N PRO A 137 6.72 13.30 6.04
CA PRO A 137 7.13 14.49 6.76
C PRO A 137 7.34 15.69 5.82
N TYR A 138 7.90 15.44 4.64
CA TYR A 138 8.14 16.45 3.61
C TYR A 138 6.84 16.92 2.96
N LEU A 139 5.90 16.00 2.73
CA LEU A 139 4.61 16.27 2.14
C LEU A 139 3.69 17.06 3.08
N ARG A 140 3.71 16.75 4.37
CA ARG A 140 2.92 17.45 5.39
C ARG A 140 3.39 18.89 5.58
N LEU A 141 4.69 19.12 5.61
CA LEU A 141 5.28 20.45 5.77
C LEU A 141 5.31 21.26 4.48
N ALA A 142 4.98 20.65 3.34
CA ALA A 142 5.18 21.21 2.01
C ALA A 142 6.63 21.69 1.75
N ASP A 143 7.59 21.11 2.47
CA ASP A 143 9.02 21.36 2.32
C ASP A 143 9.65 20.20 1.54
N LEU A 144 9.76 20.39 0.23
CA LEU A 144 10.32 19.39 -0.68
C LEU A 144 11.64 19.90 -1.28
N PRO A 145 12.78 19.49 -0.70
CA PRO A 145 14.08 19.58 -1.37
C PRO A 145 14.02 18.95 -2.77
N ASP A 146 14.93 19.35 -3.66
CA ASP A 146 14.90 18.90 -5.06
C ASP A 146 14.92 17.37 -5.22
N SER A 147 15.68 16.68 -4.37
CA SER A 147 15.71 15.21 -4.32
C SER A 147 14.34 14.62 -3.95
N VAL A 148 13.69 15.15 -2.90
CA VAL A 148 12.37 14.70 -2.47
C VAL A 148 11.31 15.05 -3.52
N ARG A 149 11.40 16.20 -4.17
CA ARG A 149 10.52 16.59 -5.28
C ARG A 149 10.65 15.64 -6.48
N ALA A 150 11.87 15.23 -6.81
CA ALA A 150 12.10 14.23 -7.85
C ALA A 150 11.51 12.86 -7.46
N LEU A 151 11.69 12.46 -6.20
CA LEU A 151 11.11 11.22 -5.67
C LEU A 151 9.57 11.26 -5.71
N TYR A 152 8.96 12.36 -5.26
CA TYR A 152 7.52 12.60 -5.32
C TYR A 152 6.97 12.50 -6.75
N ARG A 153 7.65 13.10 -7.75
CA ARG A 153 7.27 12.94 -9.17
C ARG A 153 7.35 11.49 -9.62
N GLY A 154 8.34 10.73 -9.15
CA GLY A 154 8.43 9.29 -9.38
C GLY A 154 7.25 8.53 -8.76
N THR A 155 6.88 8.86 -7.52
CA THR A 155 5.71 8.28 -6.84
C THR A 155 4.41 8.57 -7.57
N LEU A 156 4.22 9.79 -8.10
CA LEU A 156 3.05 10.11 -8.93
C LEU A 156 2.99 9.28 -10.21
N ARG A 157 4.13 9.05 -10.89
CA ARG A 157 4.19 8.18 -12.07
C ARG A 157 3.86 6.74 -11.74
N LEU A 158 4.36 6.24 -10.60
CA LEU A 158 4.03 4.91 -10.11
C LEU A 158 2.52 4.78 -9.84
N LEU A 159 1.93 5.72 -9.10
CA LEU A 159 0.49 5.74 -8.83
C LEU A 159 -0.35 5.84 -10.11
N LEU A 160 0.08 6.66 -11.07
CA LEU A 160 -0.61 6.79 -12.36
C LEU A 160 -0.56 5.49 -13.18
N MET A 161 0.59 4.80 -13.19
CA MET A 161 0.69 3.48 -13.81
C MET A 161 -0.23 2.47 -13.10
N LEU A 162 -0.25 2.45 -11.77
CA LEU A 162 -1.16 1.57 -11.01
C LEU A 162 -2.63 1.87 -11.31
N LEU A 163 -2.99 3.14 -11.45
CA LEU A 163 -4.34 3.55 -11.82
C LEU A 163 -4.74 3.03 -13.20
N HIS A 164 -3.82 3.06 -14.18
CA HIS A 164 -4.10 2.61 -15.53
C HIS A 164 -4.10 1.07 -15.66
N ASP A 165 -3.07 0.41 -15.12
CA ASP A 165 -2.81 -1.01 -15.36
C ASP A 165 -3.39 -1.92 -14.26
N PHE A 166 -3.60 -1.41 -13.04
CA PHE A 166 -4.04 -2.18 -11.88
C PHE A 166 -5.05 -1.42 -10.99
N PRO A 167 -6.12 -0.81 -11.57
CA PRO A 167 -7.05 0.00 -10.79
C PRO A 167 -7.74 -0.80 -9.68
N GLU A 168 -8.02 -2.10 -9.88
CA GLU A 168 -8.66 -2.93 -8.85
C GLU A 168 -7.79 -3.05 -7.57
N PHE A 169 -6.46 -3.05 -7.72
CA PHE A 169 -5.55 -3.02 -6.58
C PHE A 169 -5.71 -1.71 -5.80
N LEU A 170 -5.69 -0.56 -6.49
CA LEU A 170 -5.91 0.72 -5.82
C LEU A 170 -7.31 0.79 -5.18
N CYS A 171 -8.34 0.24 -5.84
CA CYS A 171 -9.70 0.17 -5.30
C CYS A 171 -9.75 -0.57 -3.97
N GLU A 172 -9.21 -1.80 -3.89
CA GLU A 172 -9.34 -2.59 -2.66
C GLU A 172 -8.44 -2.10 -1.54
N GLN A 173 -7.31 -1.48 -1.87
CA GLN A 173 -6.34 -0.97 -0.89
C GLN A 173 -6.56 0.52 -0.53
N HIS A 174 -7.55 1.19 -1.12
CA HIS A 174 -7.68 2.65 -1.08
C HIS A 174 -7.67 3.23 0.34
N HIS A 175 -8.32 2.54 1.29
CA HIS A 175 -8.44 3.00 2.66
C HIS A 175 -7.06 3.15 3.32
N CYS A 176 -6.27 2.08 3.36
CA CYS A 176 -4.93 2.12 3.94
C CYS A 176 -3.99 3.05 3.19
N LEU A 177 -4.08 3.11 1.86
CA LEU A 177 -3.25 4.00 1.07
C LEU A 177 -3.59 5.47 1.37
N CYS A 178 -4.87 5.81 1.50
CA CYS A 178 -5.30 7.16 1.84
C CYS A 178 -4.96 7.56 3.27
N ASP A 179 -5.02 6.63 4.23
CA ASP A 179 -4.60 6.87 5.62
C ASP A 179 -3.13 7.27 5.73
N ALA A 180 -2.28 6.75 4.84
CA ALA A 180 -0.85 7.04 4.82
C ALA A 180 -0.48 8.29 3.99
N ILE A 181 -1.42 8.84 3.20
CA ILE A 181 -1.17 10.03 2.37
C ILE A 181 -1.73 11.27 3.09
N PRO A 182 -0.90 12.30 3.37
CA PRO A 182 -1.39 13.54 3.98
C PRO A 182 -2.58 14.15 3.24
N THR A 183 -3.54 14.71 3.97
CA THR A 183 -4.75 15.31 3.39
C THR A 183 -4.45 16.48 2.44
N SER A 184 -3.33 17.18 2.64
CA SER A 184 -2.80 18.22 1.75
C SER A 184 -2.40 17.69 0.37
N CYS A 185 -2.09 16.39 0.24
CA CYS A 185 -1.65 15.75 -0.99
C CYS A 185 -2.83 15.33 -1.87
N VAL A 186 -3.66 16.30 -2.25
CA VAL A 186 -4.90 16.11 -3.01
C VAL A 186 -4.67 15.27 -4.27
N GLN A 187 -3.63 15.57 -5.05
CA GLN A 187 -3.34 14.84 -6.29
C GLN A 187 -3.05 13.35 -6.04
N MET A 188 -2.25 13.01 -5.02
CA MET A 188 -1.93 11.61 -4.71
C MET A 188 -3.19 10.86 -4.26
N ARG A 189 -4.00 11.48 -3.39
CA ARG A 189 -5.26 10.89 -2.92
C ARG A 189 -6.22 10.68 -4.08
N ASN A 190 -6.34 11.65 -4.98
CA ASN A 190 -7.21 11.54 -6.16
C ASN A 190 -6.76 10.42 -7.09
N LEU A 191 -5.46 10.17 -7.28
CA LEU A 191 -5.00 9.03 -8.09
C LEU A 191 -5.46 7.69 -7.51
N VAL A 192 -5.49 7.56 -6.17
CA VAL A 192 -5.99 6.35 -5.50
C VAL A 192 -7.51 6.28 -5.56
N LEU A 193 -8.21 7.37 -5.23
CA LEU A 193 -9.67 7.42 -5.11
C LEU A 193 -10.41 7.49 -6.46
N SER A 194 -9.71 7.81 -7.55
CA SER A 194 -10.28 7.76 -8.91
C SER A 194 -10.21 6.37 -9.53
N ALA A 195 -9.60 5.39 -8.85
CA ALA A 195 -9.59 4.03 -9.33
C ALA A 195 -10.98 3.41 -9.19
N PHE A 196 -11.42 2.71 -10.23
CA PHE A 196 -12.64 1.90 -10.24
C PHE A 196 -12.41 0.63 -11.07
N PRO A 197 -13.18 -0.46 -10.83
CA PRO A 197 -13.01 -1.72 -11.57
C PRO A 197 -13.18 -1.53 -13.08
N ARG A 198 -12.30 -2.12 -13.91
CA ARG A 198 -12.28 -1.88 -15.36
C ARG A 198 -13.56 -2.24 -16.12
N HIS A 199 -14.36 -3.13 -15.57
CA HIS A 199 -15.62 -3.56 -16.18
C HIS A 199 -16.80 -2.63 -15.85
N MET A 200 -16.63 -1.71 -14.90
CA MET A 200 -17.66 -0.76 -14.51
C MET A 200 -17.70 0.41 -15.50
N ARG A 201 -18.91 0.83 -15.88
CA ARG A 201 -19.14 2.02 -16.71
C ARG A 201 -19.75 3.11 -15.83
N LEU A 202 -18.99 4.16 -15.56
CA LEU A 202 -19.47 5.28 -14.77
C LEU A 202 -20.37 6.18 -15.64
N PRO A 203 -21.58 6.55 -15.19
CA PRO A 203 -22.38 7.56 -15.87
C PRO A 203 -21.66 8.92 -15.79
N ASP A 204 -21.85 9.77 -16.80
CA ASP A 204 -21.35 11.15 -16.75
C ASP A 204 -22.10 11.92 -15.64
N PRO A 205 -21.39 12.45 -14.62
CA PRO A 205 -22.00 13.20 -13.53
C PRO A 205 -22.79 14.44 -13.98
N PHE A 206 -22.51 14.96 -15.18
CA PHE A 206 -23.20 16.11 -15.76
C PHE A 206 -24.42 15.74 -16.62
N THR A 207 -24.77 14.44 -16.70
CA THR A 207 -25.96 13.98 -17.42
C THR A 207 -27.22 14.60 -16.79
N PRO A 208 -28.03 15.38 -17.53
CA PRO A 208 -29.26 15.96 -17.00
C PRO A 208 -30.21 14.87 -16.49
N ASN A 209 -30.80 15.09 -15.32
CA ASN A 209 -31.75 14.16 -14.68
C ASN A 209 -31.19 12.74 -14.40
N LEU A 210 -29.88 12.61 -14.15
CA LEU A 210 -29.27 11.35 -13.71
C LEU A 210 -29.93 10.86 -12.40
N LYS A 211 -30.51 9.67 -12.45
CA LYS A 211 -31.13 8.99 -11.30
C LYS A 211 -30.13 8.03 -10.66
N VAL A 212 -29.38 8.53 -9.67
CA VAL A 212 -28.34 7.76 -8.98
C VAL A 212 -28.93 6.56 -8.22
N ASP A 213 -30.13 6.71 -7.66
CA ASP A 213 -30.92 5.70 -6.95
C ASP A 213 -31.31 4.49 -7.83
N MET A 214 -31.30 4.67 -9.15
CA MET A 214 -31.63 3.61 -10.11
C MET A 214 -30.40 2.84 -10.61
N LEU A 215 -29.19 3.23 -10.20
CA LEU A 215 -27.96 2.56 -10.60
C LEU A 215 -27.83 1.23 -9.83
N PRO A 216 -27.70 0.08 -10.50
CA PRO A 216 -27.61 -1.21 -9.81
C PRO A 216 -26.37 -1.31 -8.92
N GLU A 217 -25.30 -0.57 -9.23
CA GLU A 217 -24.03 -0.61 -8.51
C GLU A 217 -24.12 -0.02 -7.09
N ILE A 218 -25.11 0.84 -6.79
CA ILE A 218 -25.24 1.44 -5.44
C ILE A 218 -25.60 0.41 -4.37
N ALA A 219 -26.20 -0.71 -4.78
CA ALA A 219 -26.56 -1.81 -3.89
C ALA A 219 -25.37 -2.75 -3.60
N VAL A 220 -24.26 -2.60 -4.31
CA VAL A 220 -23.09 -3.48 -4.20
C VAL A 220 -22.01 -2.79 -3.36
N ALA A 221 -21.72 -3.36 -2.19
CA ALA A 221 -20.64 -2.86 -1.35
C ALA A 221 -19.27 -3.06 -2.03
N PRO A 222 -18.36 -2.07 -1.96
CA PRO A 222 -17.01 -2.22 -2.48
C PRO A 222 -16.21 -3.24 -1.68
N ARG A 223 -15.25 -3.90 -2.34
CA ARG A 223 -14.29 -4.77 -1.65
C ARG A 223 -13.23 -3.92 -0.94
N LEU A 224 -12.94 -4.27 0.30
CA LEU A 224 -12.02 -3.55 1.18
C LEU A 224 -11.00 -4.52 1.75
N SER A 225 -9.72 -4.14 1.69
CA SER A 225 -8.63 -4.88 2.33
C SER A 225 -7.69 -3.92 3.06
N PRO A 226 -7.56 -4.04 4.40
CA PRO A 226 -8.20 -5.01 5.29
C PRO A 226 -9.71 -4.73 5.48
N HIS A 227 -10.45 -5.78 5.85
CA HIS A 227 -11.88 -5.66 6.16
C HIS A 227 -12.11 -4.63 7.30
N PRO A 228 -13.16 -3.79 7.26
CA PRO A 228 -13.42 -2.78 8.28
C PRO A 228 -13.37 -3.31 9.73
N ASP A 229 -13.94 -4.50 9.97
CA ASP A 229 -13.94 -5.15 11.29
C ASP A 229 -12.53 -5.38 11.84
N ALA A 230 -11.55 -5.66 10.98
CA ALA A 230 -10.17 -5.89 11.40
C ALA A 230 -9.45 -4.60 11.82
N GLN A 231 -10.02 -3.43 11.53
CA GLN A 231 -9.42 -2.12 11.78
C GLN A 231 -9.89 -1.47 13.09
N VAL A 232 -11.02 -1.92 13.65
CA VAL A 232 -11.58 -1.40 14.90
C VAL A 232 -11.50 -2.49 15.97
N PRO A 233 -11.03 -2.21 17.20
CA PRO A 233 -10.96 -3.21 18.28
C PRO A 233 -12.32 -3.84 18.61
N GLU A 234 -12.36 -5.14 18.87
CA GLU A 234 -13.60 -5.89 19.14
C GLU A 234 -14.49 -5.30 20.24
N PRO A 235 -13.97 -4.87 21.41
CA PRO A 235 -14.81 -4.29 22.45
C PRO A 235 -15.50 -3.00 22.00
N LEU A 236 -14.80 -2.23 21.15
CA LEU A 236 -15.31 -0.98 20.60
C LEU A 236 -16.39 -1.25 19.55
N ARG A 237 -16.16 -2.24 18.67
CA ARG A 237 -17.17 -2.71 17.70
C ARG A 237 -18.45 -3.13 18.39
N ALA A 238 -18.37 -3.98 19.40
CA ALA A 238 -19.54 -4.44 20.16
C ALA A 238 -20.31 -3.28 20.82
N ALA A 239 -19.60 -2.30 21.39
CA ALA A 239 -20.23 -1.11 21.97
C ALA A 239 -20.94 -0.25 20.92
N ILE A 240 -20.33 -0.08 19.73
CA ILE A 240 -20.92 0.64 18.60
C ILE A 240 -22.17 -0.08 18.11
N ASP A 241 -22.11 -1.39 17.89
CA ASP A 241 -23.23 -2.18 17.38
C ASP A 241 -24.41 -2.13 18.34
N ALA A 242 -24.14 -2.31 19.65
CA ALA A 242 -25.16 -2.17 20.69
C ALA A 242 -25.78 -0.77 20.68
N TYR A 243 -24.98 0.28 20.51
CA TYR A 243 -25.47 1.66 20.45
C TYR A 243 -26.28 1.95 19.18
N LEU A 244 -25.90 1.39 18.03
CA LEU A 244 -26.65 1.55 16.77
C LEU A 244 -28.07 0.98 16.90
N HIS A 245 -28.26 -0.09 17.68
CA HIS A 245 -29.57 -0.68 17.94
C HIS A 245 -30.34 -0.04 19.10
N THR A 246 -29.67 0.22 20.23
CA THR A 246 -30.33 0.60 21.49
C THR A 246 -30.26 2.08 21.83
N ARG A 247 -29.41 2.84 21.12
CA ARG A 247 -29.05 4.23 21.46
C ARG A 247 -28.53 4.41 22.89
N SER A 248 -28.03 3.33 23.49
CA SER A 248 -27.52 3.29 24.86
C SER A 248 -26.07 2.76 24.88
N PRO A 249 -25.18 3.30 25.74
CA PRO A 249 -25.39 4.46 26.61
C PRO A 249 -25.34 5.78 25.82
N ALA A 250 -26.14 6.77 26.23
CA ALA A 250 -26.15 8.10 25.60
C ALA A 250 -24.79 8.82 25.65
N SER A 251 -23.89 8.41 26.55
CA SER A 251 -22.54 8.97 26.67
C SER A 251 -21.58 8.50 25.58
N LEU A 252 -21.85 7.37 24.91
CA LEU A 252 -20.91 6.72 23.98
C LEU A 252 -20.32 7.69 22.94
N PRO A 253 -21.10 8.53 22.23
CA PRO A 253 -20.52 9.46 21.26
C PRO A 253 -19.54 10.46 21.88
N SER A 254 -19.83 10.95 23.09
CA SER A 254 -18.96 11.89 23.79
C SER A 254 -17.69 11.22 24.32
N ASP A 255 -17.79 9.96 24.73
CA ASP A 255 -16.66 9.16 25.19
C ASP A 255 -15.75 8.79 24.02
N LEU A 256 -16.33 8.41 22.87
CA LEU A 256 -15.61 8.20 21.61
C LEU A 256 -14.88 9.47 21.17
N ALA A 257 -15.55 10.62 21.18
CA ALA A 257 -14.91 11.89 20.79
C ALA A 257 -13.69 12.20 21.66
N LYS A 258 -13.75 11.93 22.97
CA LYS A 258 -12.61 12.07 23.88
C LYS A 258 -11.51 11.05 23.62
N GLN A 259 -11.84 9.80 23.27
CA GLN A 259 -10.87 8.76 22.94
C GLN A 259 -10.15 9.04 21.62
N LEU A 260 -10.85 9.60 20.64
CA LEU A 260 -10.30 9.98 19.34
C LEU A 260 -9.48 11.27 19.40
N ALA A 261 -9.76 12.12 20.39
CA ALA A 261 -8.93 13.26 20.76
C ALA A 261 -7.69 12.75 21.54
N GLY A 262 -6.55 12.62 20.86
CA GLY A 262 -5.32 12.18 21.50
C GLY A 262 -4.55 13.36 22.11
N PRO A 263 -3.80 13.16 23.23
CA PRO A 263 -2.77 14.11 23.62
C PRO A 263 -1.70 14.14 22.53
N ALA A 264 -1.18 15.32 22.18
CA ALA A 264 0.08 15.40 21.45
C ALA A 264 1.14 14.68 22.31
N PRO A 265 1.80 13.60 21.86
CA PRO A 265 2.73 12.89 22.71
C PRO A 265 3.94 13.78 23.00
N GLU A 266 4.18 14.07 24.28
CA GLU A 266 5.39 14.74 24.74
C GLU A 266 6.61 13.90 24.34
N GLY A 267 7.47 14.43 23.46
CA GLY A 267 8.64 13.73 22.93
C GLY A 267 8.48 13.07 21.55
N SER A 268 7.40 13.34 20.80
CA SER A 268 7.27 12.88 19.41
C SER A 268 8.31 13.54 18.49
N PRO A 269 8.96 12.82 17.55
CA PRO A 269 9.66 13.47 16.44
C PRO A 269 8.64 14.30 15.63
N PRO A 270 9.06 15.34 14.88
CA PRO A 270 8.14 16.23 14.17
C PRO A 270 7.26 15.42 13.18
N GLY A 271 6.02 15.08 13.56
CA GLY A 271 5.24 14.06 12.85
C GLY A 271 3.84 13.74 13.37
N THR A 272 3.45 14.15 14.58
CA THR A 272 2.03 14.12 14.99
C THR A 272 1.30 15.30 14.36
N SER A 273 0.13 15.05 13.75
CA SER A 273 -0.73 16.11 13.21
C SER A 273 -0.89 17.24 14.24
N PRO A 274 -0.85 18.53 13.84
CA PRO A 274 -1.12 19.65 14.75
C PRO A 274 -2.55 19.62 15.31
N SER A 275 -3.42 18.79 14.72
CA SER A 275 -4.73 18.45 15.25
C SER A 275 -4.57 17.30 16.25
N GLY A 276 -4.90 17.51 17.53
CA GLY A 276 -4.86 16.50 18.61
C GLY A 276 -5.87 15.37 18.43
N TYR A 277 -5.89 14.72 17.27
CA TYR A 277 -6.81 13.67 16.86
C TYR A 277 -6.05 12.50 16.23
N ASN A 278 -6.50 11.29 16.54
CA ASN A 278 -6.02 10.06 15.92
C ASN A 278 -6.75 9.85 14.57
N ALA A 279 -6.23 10.43 13.50
CA ALA A 279 -6.85 10.36 12.17
C ALA A 279 -7.07 8.91 11.66
N PRO A 280 -6.11 7.98 11.77
CA PRO A 280 -6.35 6.57 11.40
C PRO A 280 -7.52 5.93 12.16
N ALA A 281 -7.65 6.20 13.47
CA ALA A 281 -8.77 5.69 14.26
C ALA A 281 -10.10 6.29 13.83
N ILE A 282 -10.12 7.60 13.50
CA ILE A 282 -11.32 8.27 12.96
C ILE A 282 -11.73 7.64 11.62
N ASN A 283 -10.78 7.42 10.71
CA ASN A 283 -11.05 6.87 9.39
C ASN A 283 -11.58 5.43 9.49
N ALA A 284 -10.92 4.58 10.29
CA ALA A 284 -11.36 3.22 10.54
C ALA A 284 -12.76 3.16 11.17
N LEU A 285 -13.04 4.03 12.15
CA LEU A 285 -14.34 4.11 12.80
C LEU A 285 -15.43 4.56 11.83
N ALA A 286 -15.18 5.60 11.04
CA ALA A 286 -16.12 6.11 10.05
C ALA A 286 -16.45 5.04 9.01
N LEU A 287 -15.44 4.32 8.51
CA LEU A 287 -15.62 3.22 7.56
C LEU A 287 -16.42 2.07 8.18
N TYR A 288 -16.08 1.65 9.41
CA TYR A 288 -16.79 0.60 10.13
C TYR A 288 -18.28 0.92 10.33
N ILE A 289 -18.59 2.10 10.89
CA ILE A 289 -19.97 2.52 11.13
C ILE A 289 -20.76 2.58 9.81
N GLY A 290 -20.16 3.13 8.75
CA GLY A 290 -20.77 3.18 7.42
C GLY A 290 -21.08 1.79 6.86
N SER A 291 -20.15 0.85 6.99
CA SER A 291 -20.36 -0.53 6.56
C SER A 291 -21.45 -1.25 7.36
N ALA A 292 -21.46 -1.09 8.68
CA ALA A 292 -22.46 -1.71 9.57
C ALA A 292 -23.86 -1.18 9.29
N ALA A 293 -24.01 0.15 9.13
CA ALA A 293 -25.28 0.78 8.80
C ALA A 293 -25.82 0.32 7.44
N SER A 294 -24.95 0.24 6.43
CA SER A 294 -25.32 -0.21 5.08
C SER A 294 -25.77 -1.67 5.07
N ALA A 295 -25.07 -2.56 5.80
CA ALA A 295 -25.44 -3.96 5.94
C ALA A 295 -26.80 -4.13 6.65
N SER A 296 -27.06 -3.35 7.71
CA SER A 296 -28.33 -3.35 8.41
C SER A 296 -29.50 -2.91 7.52
N ALA A 297 -29.32 -1.86 6.72
CA ALA A 297 -30.33 -1.39 5.77
C ALA A 297 -30.63 -2.42 4.66
N ALA A 298 -29.59 -3.08 4.13
CA ALA A 298 -29.75 -4.15 3.15
C ALA A 298 -30.52 -5.35 3.72
N ALA A 299 -30.20 -5.76 4.96
CA ALA A 299 -30.90 -6.83 5.66
C ALA A 299 -32.38 -6.51 5.92
N ALA A 300 -32.68 -5.28 6.35
CA ALA A 300 -34.06 -4.83 6.55
C ALA A 300 -34.88 -4.83 5.25
N THR A 301 -34.26 -4.41 4.13
CA THR A 301 -34.90 -4.41 2.81
C THR A 301 -35.18 -5.83 2.32
N ALA A 302 -34.23 -6.75 2.50
CA ALA A 302 -34.42 -8.16 2.15
C ALA A 302 -35.49 -8.86 3.01
N ALA A 303 -35.55 -8.54 4.31
CA ALA A 303 -36.58 -9.06 5.21
C ALA A 303 -37.98 -8.58 4.82
N ALA A 304 -38.13 -7.31 4.42
CA ALA A 304 -39.39 -6.77 3.92
C ALA A 304 -39.82 -7.42 2.60
N ALA A 305 -38.88 -7.70 1.69
CA ALA A 305 -39.17 -8.36 0.42
C ALA A 305 -39.62 -9.83 0.57
N ASN A 306 -39.09 -10.55 1.55
CA ASN A 306 -39.48 -11.94 1.84
C ASN A 306 -40.79 -12.08 2.62
N ALA A 307 -41.34 -10.97 3.14
CA ALA A 307 -42.59 -10.94 3.89
C ALA A 307 -43.82 -10.59 3.03
N CYS A 308 -43.61 -10.22 1.76
CA CYS A 308 -44.64 -10.01 0.73
C CYS A 308 -44.76 -11.23 -0.18
#